data_AF-A0A7W0G777-F1
#
_entry.id   AF-A0A7W0G777-F1
#
_cell.length_a   1.000
_cell.length_b   1.000
_cell.length_c   1.000
_cell.angle_alpha   90.00
_cell.angle_beta   90.00
_cell.angle_gamma   90.00
#
_symmetry.space_group_name_H-M   'P 1'
#
loop_
_entity.id
_entity.type
_entity.pdbx_description
1 polymer ?
#
loop_
_entity_poly.entity_id
_entity_poly.type
_entity_poly.pdbx_seq_one_letter_code
_entity_poly.pdbx_strand_id
1 'polypeptide(L)'
;GRWTGRAASSRTRAEVVAEAFALLDRHELVLGPVVDGGYYLIGMRGWHDVLAGVAMSTSSVLNELVGSARALGLRVALLEPTYDIDEVEDLELLARDAAVRHDLPATRAALAALAEVAA
;
A
#
# COMPACT_ATOMS: atom_id res chain seq x y z
N GLY A 1 -17.77 2.87 -1.24
CA GLY A 1 -18.07 4.26 -1.66
C GLY A 1 -17.31 4.54 -2.93
N ARG A 2 -17.92 5.23 -3.91
CA ARG A 2 -17.33 5.43 -5.25
C ARG A 2 -16.22 6.48 -5.17
N TRP A 3 -14.99 6.07 -5.44
CA TRP A 3 -13.78 6.89 -5.31
C TRP A 3 -13.59 7.83 -6.51
N THR A 4 -13.21 9.08 -6.24
CA THR A 4 -13.02 10.16 -7.25
C THR A 4 -11.69 10.92 -7.08
N GLY A 5 -10.84 10.51 -6.14
CA GLY A 5 -9.54 11.13 -5.91
C GLY A 5 -8.50 10.63 -6.91
N ARG A 6 -7.43 11.38 -7.18
CA ARG A 6 -6.23 10.85 -7.83
C ARG A 6 -5.32 10.32 -6.73
N ALA A 7 -5.45 9.06 -6.32
CA ALA A 7 -4.30 8.41 -5.69
C ALA A 7 -3.27 8.32 -6.81
N ALA A 8 -2.12 8.98 -6.62
CA ALA A 8 -0.97 8.68 -7.44
C ALA A 8 -0.76 7.17 -7.29
N SER A 9 -0.70 6.42 -8.40
CA SER A 9 -0.48 4.97 -8.33
C SER A 9 0.93 4.73 -7.78
N SER A 10 1.10 4.73 -6.47
CA SER A 10 2.37 4.49 -5.77
C SER A 10 2.63 2.98 -5.69
N ARG A 11 2.24 2.20 -6.72
CA ARG A 11 2.42 0.74 -6.76
C ARG A 11 3.90 0.41 -6.60
N THR A 12 4.26 0.01 -5.37
CA THR A 12 5.58 -0.23 -4.77
C THR A 12 6.75 0.01 -5.69
N ARG A 13 6.91 1.25 -6.12
CA ARG A 13 8.05 1.59 -6.96
C ARG A 13 9.28 1.67 -6.07
N ALA A 14 10.46 1.54 -6.66
CA ALA A 14 11.71 1.70 -5.92
C ALA A 14 11.76 3.06 -5.21
N GLU A 15 11.15 4.10 -5.78
CA GLU A 15 11.09 5.43 -5.16
C GLU A 15 10.26 5.45 -3.86
N VAL A 16 9.18 4.67 -3.77
CA VAL A 16 8.35 4.58 -2.56
C VAL A 16 9.12 3.90 -1.44
N VAL A 17 9.87 2.85 -1.76
CA VAL A 17 10.74 2.17 -0.80
C VAL A 17 11.90 3.08 -0.37
N ALA A 18 12.49 3.83 -1.31
CA ALA A 18 13.54 4.80 -1.00
C ALA A 18 13.01 5.94 -0.10
N GLU A 19 11.81 6.44 -0.35
CA GLU A 19 11.12 7.42 0.50
C GLU A 19 10.88 6.84 1.90
N ALA A 20 10.42 5.58 2.00
CA ALA A 20 10.24 4.91 3.28
C ALA A 20 11.53 4.87 4.09
N PHE A 21 12.66 4.53 3.46
CA PHE A 21 13.98 4.57 4.10
C PHE A 21 14.37 5.98 4.53
N ALA A 22 14.17 6.99 3.69
CA ALA A 22 14.47 8.38 4.05
C ALA A 22 13.63 8.89 5.23
N LEU A 23 12.37 8.46 5.33
CA LEU A 23 11.50 8.78 6.47
C LEU A 23 11.97 8.11 7.77
N LEU A 24 12.54 6.91 7.69
CA LEU A 24 13.08 6.19 8.85
C LEU A 24 14.27 6.90 9.51
N ASP A 25 14.95 7.82 8.82
CA ASP A 25 16.00 8.65 9.45
C ASP A 25 15.46 9.53 10.58
N ARG A 26 14.15 9.87 10.55
CA ARG A 26 13.51 10.78 11.51
C ARG A 26 12.33 10.17 12.25
N HIS A 27 11.92 8.96 11.88
CA HIS A 27 10.76 8.27 12.43
C HIS A 27 11.15 6.84 12.84
N GLU A 28 10.43 6.28 13.81
CA GLU A 28 10.67 4.91 14.27
C GLU A 28 9.82 3.91 13.47
N LEU A 29 8.71 4.37 12.90
CA LEU A 29 7.78 3.58 12.10
C LEU A 29 7.34 4.36 10.86
N VAL A 30 7.32 3.70 9.71
CA VAL A 30 6.77 4.22 8.45
C VAL A 30 5.73 3.23 7.93
N LEU A 31 4.57 3.75 7.52
CA LEU A 31 3.48 2.93 6.98
C LEU A 31 3.04 3.46 5.61
N GLY A 32 2.77 2.56 4.69
CA GLY A 32 2.11 2.85 3.42
C GLY A 32 0.64 2.45 3.50
N PRO A 33 -0.31 3.39 3.67
CA PRO A 33 -1.73 3.07 3.80
C PRO A 33 -2.31 2.50 2.50
N VAL A 34 -3.27 1.60 2.64
CA VAL A 34 -4.20 1.26 1.56
C VAL A 34 -5.54 1.92 1.85
N VAL A 35 -6.26 2.33 0.80
CA VAL A 35 -7.54 3.06 0.91
C VAL A 35 -8.66 2.27 1.61
N ASP A 36 -8.56 0.95 1.65
CA ASP A 36 -9.52 0.03 2.27
C ASP A 36 -9.33 -0.09 3.80
N GLY A 37 -8.26 0.50 4.35
CA GLY A 37 -7.91 0.48 5.77
C GLY A 37 -6.72 -0.43 6.12
N GLY A 38 -6.16 -1.13 5.13
CA GLY A 38 -4.93 -1.90 5.27
C GLY A 38 -3.65 -1.07 5.14
N TYR A 39 -2.54 -1.77 4.91
CA TYR A 39 -1.25 -1.17 4.58
C TYR A 39 -0.49 -2.05 3.57
N TYR A 40 0.17 -1.44 2.60
CA TYR A 40 0.99 -2.13 1.60
C TYR A 40 2.47 -2.14 1.98
N LEU A 41 2.87 -1.32 2.95
CA LEU A 41 4.25 -1.20 3.42
C LEU A 41 4.30 -0.93 4.92
N ILE A 42 5.23 -1.61 5.59
CA ILE A 42 5.65 -1.29 6.95
C ILE A 42 7.18 -1.27 7.01
N GLY A 43 7.73 -0.19 7.55
CA GLY A 43 9.17 -0.01 7.77
C GLY A 43 9.44 0.40 9.21
N MET A 44 10.50 -0.13 9.81
CA MET A 44 10.86 0.12 11.21
C MET A 44 12.33 0.44 11.37
N ARG A 45 12.63 1.40 12.26
CA ARG A 45 14.00 1.69 12.69
C ARG A 45 14.24 1.06 14.06
N GLY A 46 14.95 -0.07 14.04
CA GLY A 46 15.07 -0.94 15.22
C GLY A 46 13.83 -1.83 15.40
N TRP A 47 13.86 -2.69 16.40
CA TRP A 47 12.74 -3.58 16.72
C TRP A 47 11.74 -2.87 17.63
N HIS A 48 10.46 -2.89 17.24
CA HIS A 48 9.34 -2.39 18.04
C HIS A 48 8.17 -3.36 17.93
N ASP A 49 7.57 -3.73 19.05
CA ASP A 49 6.49 -4.71 19.08
C ASP A 49 5.12 -4.07 18.81
N VAL A 50 4.99 -3.42 17.64
CA VAL A 50 3.73 -2.78 17.23
C VAL A 50 2.75 -3.75 16.57
N LEU A 51 3.23 -4.92 16.13
CA LEU A 51 2.42 -5.95 15.48
C LEU A 51 1.80 -6.94 16.46
N ALA A 52 2.27 -7.00 17.71
CA ALA A 52 1.66 -7.86 18.72
C ALA A 52 0.19 -7.50 18.95
N GLY A 53 -0.68 -8.51 18.80
CA GLY A 53 -2.11 -8.39 19.07
C GLY A 53 -2.91 -7.63 18.02
N VAL A 54 -2.31 -7.22 16.90
CA VAL A 54 -3.05 -6.63 15.78
C VAL A 54 -3.75 -7.74 15.01
N ALA A 55 -5.08 -7.71 14.97
CA ALA A 55 -5.86 -8.69 14.22
C ALA A 55 -5.74 -8.38 12.72
N MET A 56 -4.92 -9.16 12.00
CA MET A 56 -4.77 -9.02 10.55
C MET A 56 -6.11 -9.22 9.82
N SER A 57 -6.25 -8.63 8.62
CA SER A 57 -7.41 -8.79 7.72
C SER A 57 -8.68 -7.99 8.10
N THR A 58 -8.55 -6.87 8.80
CA THR A 58 -9.64 -5.91 9.00
C THR A 58 -9.29 -4.52 8.45
N SER A 59 -10.30 -3.75 8.05
CA SER A 59 -10.15 -2.35 7.64
C SER A 59 -9.73 -1.41 8.80
N SER A 60 -9.56 -1.94 10.01
CA SER A 60 -9.09 -1.21 11.20
C SER A 60 -7.59 -1.40 11.48
N VAL A 61 -6.92 -2.34 10.82
CA VAL A 61 -5.52 -2.73 11.10
C VAL A 61 -4.58 -1.54 11.12
N LEU A 62 -4.64 -0.64 10.13
CA LEU A 62 -3.75 0.52 10.07
C LEU A 62 -3.94 1.43 11.28
N ASN A 63 -5.18 1.69 11.69
CA ASN A 63 -5.49 2.57 12.81
C ASN A 63 -5.04 1.95 14.14
N GLU A 64 -5.24 0.64 14.32
CA GLU A 64 -4.78 -0.11 15.49
C GLU A 64 -3.25 -0.06 15.59
N LEU A 65 -2.55 -0.30 14.49
CA LEU A 65 -1.09 -0.26 14.40
C LEU A 65 -0.53 1.13 14.74
N VAL A 66 -1.11 2.19 14.17
CA VAL A 66 -0.72 3.58 14.48
C VAL A 66 -1.01 3.91 15.95
N GLY A 67 -2.12 3.42 16.49
CA GLY A 67 -2.48 3.56 17.90
C GLY A 67 -1.45 2.92 18.83
N SER A 68 -1.10 1.66 18.58
CA SER A 68 -0.08 0.91 19.33
C SER A 68 1.29 1.58 19.26
N ALA A 69 1.71 2.02 18.07
CA ALA A 69 2.98 2.72 17.89
C ALA A 69 3.04 4.04 18.68
N ARG A 70 1.95 4.83 18.67
CA ARG A 70 1.85 6.07 19.45
C ARG A 70 1.84 5.80 20.95
N ALA A 71 1.20 4.73 21.40
CA ALA A 71 1.20 4.32 22.81
C ALA A 71 2.60 3.93 23.31
N LEU A 72 3.45 3.39 22.42
CA LEU A 72 4.87 3.12 22.67
C LEU A 72 5.77 4.37 22.54
N GLY A 73 5.21 5.55 22.26
CA GLY A 73 5.95 6.80 22.12
C GLY A 73 6.73 6.93 20.80
N LEU A 74 6.41 6.10 19.79
CA LEU A 74 7.10 6.10 18.51
C LEU A 74 6.60 7.22 17.60
N ARG A 75 7.51 7.83 16.83
CA ARG A 75 7.12 8.74 15.75
C ARG A 75 6.78 7.91 14.52
N VAL A 76 5.57 8.14 14.02
CA VAL A 76 5.02 7.43 12.86
C VAL A 76 4.92 8.39 11.69
N ALA A 77 5.46 7.99 10.53
CA ALA A 77 5.21 8.65 9.26
C ALA A 77 4.31 7.79 8.36
N LEU A 78 3.50 8.45 7.53
CA LEU A 78 2.64 7.81 6.54
C LEU A 78 3.10 8.21 5.15
N LEU A 79 3.27 7.24 4.26
CA LEU A 79 3.47 7.45 2.83
C LEU A 79 2.12 7.76 2.15
N GLU A 80 2.17 8.17 0.88
CA GLU A 80 0.97 8.37 0.08
C GLU A 80 0.15 7.07 -0.02
N PRO A 81 -1.17 7.11 0.24
CA PRO A 81 -2.04 5.95 0.11
C PRO A 81 -2.13 5.42 -1.32
N THR A 82 -2.32 4.10 -1.44
CA THR A 82 -2.62 3.41 -2.72
C THR A 82 -3.85 2.51 -2.57
N TYR A 83 -4.23 1.84 -3.64
CA TYR A 83 -5.12 0.69 -3.63
C TYR A 83 -4.30 -0.60 -3.83
N ASP A 84 -4.74 -1.69 -3.23
CA ASP A 84 -4.36 -3.07 -3.54
C ASP A 84 -5.35 -3.70 -4.53
N ILE A 85 -5.10 -4.95 -4.91
CA ILE A 85 -5.84 -5.64 -5.96
C ILE A 85 -6.31 -6.95 -5.36
N ASP A 86 -7.51 -6.92 -4.80
CA ASP A 86 -8.07 -8.04 -4.05
C ASP A 86 -9.33 -8.59 -4.73
N GLU A 87 -10.14 -7.71 -5.33
CA GLU A 87 -11.39 -8.05 -6.00
C GLU A 87 -11.29 -7.90 -7.51
N VAL A 88 -12.21 -8.54 -8.25
CA VAL A 88 -12.21 -8.52 -9.72
C VAL A 88 -12.38 -7.10 -10.26
N GLU A 89 -13.16 -6.27 -9.57
CA GLU A 89 -13.38 -4.87 -9.94
C GLU A 89 -12.08 -4.04 -9.91
N ASP A 90 -11.10 -4.43 -9.09
CA ASP A 90 -9.79 -3.76 -9.01
C ASP A 90 -8.98 -3.95 -10.29
N LEU A 91 -9.28 -4.97 -11.11
CA LEU A 91 -8.64 -5.18 -12.40
C LEU A 91 -8.92 -4.04 -13.38
N GLU A 92 -10.05 -3.35 -13.26
CA GLU A 92 -10.34 -2.19 -14.10
C GLU A 92 -9.40 -1.02 -13.78
N LEU A 93 -9.14 -0.78 -12.49
CA LEU A 93 -8.15 0.21 -12.03
C LEU A 93 -6.74 -0.23 -12.44
N LEU A 94 -6.44 -1.53 -12.29
CA LEU A 94 -5.18 -2.13 -12.68
C LEU A 94 -4.86 -1.86 -14.15
N ALA A 95 -5.83 -2.14 -15.03
CA ALA A 95 -5.74 -1.96 -16.47
C ALA A 95 -5.53 -0.50 -16.88
N ARG A 96 -6.23 0.44 -16.21
CA ARG A 96 -6.05 1.88 -16.45
C ARG A 96 -4.62 2.33 -16.17
N ASP A 97 -4.02 1.98 -15.03
CA ASP A 97 -2.63 2.42 -14.83
C ASP A 97 -1.66 1.64 -15.72
N ALA A 98 -1.91 0.36 -16.03
CA ALA A 98 -1.06 -0.43 -16.92
C ALA A 98 -0.99 0.12 -18.35
N ALA A 99 -2.02 0.87 -18.78
CA ALA A 99 -2.07 1.56 -20.07
C ALA A 99 -1.15 2.79 -20.14
N VAL A 100 -0.90 3.47 -19.01
CA VAL A 100 -0.08 4.69 -18.94
C VAL A 100 1.32 4.45 -18.36
N ARG A 101 1.48 3.40 -17.57
CA ARG A 101 2.76 3.04 -16.92
C ARG A 101 3.53 2.06 -17.78
N HIS A 102 4.78 2.34 -18.10
CA HIS A 102 5.59 1.43 -18.92
C HIS A 102 6.37 0.37 -18.11
N ASP A 103 6.45 0.53 -16.78
CA ASP A 103 7.23 -0.30 -15.85
C ASP A 103 6.52 -1.59 -15.38
N LEU A 104 5.43 -2.00 -16.06
CA LEU A 104 4.59 -3.14 -15.67
C LEU A 104 4.44 -4.20 -16.79
N PRO A 105 5.55 -4.75 -17.34
CA PRO A 105 5.47 -5.67 -18.47
C PRO A 105 4.73 -6.98 -18.15
N ALA A 106 4.99 -7.57 -16.98
CA ALA A 106 4.33 -8.81 -16.56
C ALA A 106 2.83 -8.61 -16.32
N THR A 107 2.44 -7.52 -15.66
CA THR A 107 1.04 -7.17 -15.41
C THR A 107 0.27 -6.95 -16.72
N ARG A 108 0.86 -6.24 -17.69
CA ARG A 108 0.24 -6.07 -19.02
C ARG A 108 0.04 -7.40 -19.74
N ALA A 109 1.05 -8.28 -19.72
CA ALA A 109 0.95 -9.59 -20.34
C ALA A 109 -0.16 -10.43 -19.71
N ALA A 110 -0.28 -10.41 -18.37
CA ALA A 110 -1.34 -11.10 -17.65
C ALA A 110 -2.74 -10.54 -17.98
N LEU A 111 -2.90 -9.22 -18.01
CA LEU A 111 -4.17 -8.57 -18.39
C LEU A 111 -4.60 -8.92 -19.82
N ALA A 112 -3.66 -8.93 -20.77
CA ALA A 112 -3.94 -9.32 -22.15
C ALA A 112 -4.41 -10.79 -22.24
N ALA A 113 -3.74 -11.71 -21.54
CA ALA A 113 -4.13 -13.11 -21.51
C ALA A 113 -5.52 -13.32 -20.89
N LEU A 114 -5.87 -12.57 -19.84
CA LEU A 114 -7.21 -12.61 -19.24
C LEU A 114 -8.30 -12.12 -20.20
N ALA A 115 -8.00 -11.09 -21.00
CA ALA A 115 -8.93 -10.58 -22.00
C ALA A 115 -9.19 -11.58 -23.14
N GLU A 116 -8.18 -12.34 -23.54
CA GLU A 116 -8.34 -13.40 -24.56
C GLU A 116 -9.21 -14.57 -24.07
N VAL A 117 -9.17 -14.90 -22.78
CA VAL A 117 -10.00 -15.98 -22.19
C VAL A 117 -11.45 -15.55 -22.00
N ALA A 118 -11.70 -14.25 -21.83
CA ALA A 118 -13.04 -13.70 -21.64
C ALA A 118 -13.79 -13.37 -22.95
N ALA A 119 -13.12 -13.49 -24.11
CA ALA A 119 -13.65 -13.24 -25.45
C ALA A 119 -14.18 -14.51 -26.13
#